data_AF-A0A292GN51-F1
#
_entry.id   AF-A0A292GN51-F1
#
_cell.length_a   1.000
_cell.length_b   1.000
_cell.length_c   1.000
_cell.angle_alpha   90.00
_cell.angle_beta   90.00
_cell.angle_gamma   90.00
#
_symmetry.space_group_name_H-M   'P 1'
#
loop_
_entity.id
_entity.type
_entity.pdbx_description
1 polymer ?
#
loop_
_entity_poly.entity_id
_entity_poly.type
_entity_poly.pdbx_seq_one_letter_code
_entity_poly.pdbx_strand_id
1 'polypeptide(L)'
;MAEAITEIIGAEQLDDPLVTTGGEDFHFYAVKVPNLKTTMLGLGCGLQPGLHHPHMTFDRNAMFNGIHILANAVLKTFQKAESLAAANAS
;
A
#
# COMPACT_ATOMS: atom_id res chain seq x y z
N MET A 1 0.09 4.10 -5.05
CA MET A 1 -0.07 3.89 -3.60
C MET A 1 -0.22 5.22 -2.87
N ALA A 2 0.81 6.09 -2.86
CA ALA A 2 0.75 7.40 -2.20
C ALA A 2 -0.54 8.21 -2.52
N GLU A 3 -0.88 8.39 -3.81
CA GLU A 3 -2.14 9.07 -4.21
C GLU A 3 -3.39 8.46 -3.56
N ALA A 4 -3.45 7.14 -3.44
CA ALA A 4 -4.60 6.47 -2.83
C ALA A 4 -4.64 6.65 -1.31
N ILE A 5 -3.48 6.68 -0.65
CA ILE A 5 -3.37 6.99 0.79
C ILE A 5 -3.86 8.42 1.04
N THR A 6 -3.29 9.38 0.30
CA THR A 6 -3.62 10.80 0.45
C THR A 6 -5.10 11.10 0.25
N GLU A 7 -5.75 10.45 -0.72
CA GLU A 7 -7.18 10.67 -0.96
C GLU A 7 -8.09 10.05 0.10
N ILE A 8 -7.69 8.93 0.72
CA ILE A 8 -8.55 8.22 1.67
C ILE A 8 -8.37 8.75 3.10
N ILE A 9 -7.13 9.05 3.51
CA ILE A 9 -6.83 9.42 4.90
C ILE A 9 -6.13 10.78 5.06
N GLY A 10 -5.88 11.52 3.97
CA GLY A 10 -5.23 12.83 4.02
C GLY A 10 -3.72 12.77 3.74
N ALA A 11 -3.18 13.90 3.25
CA ALA A 11 -1.75 14.02 2.91
C ALA A 11 -0.86 14.02 4.15
N GLU A 12 -1.38 14.57 5.25
CA GLU A 12 -0.73 14.64 6.56
C GLU A 12 -0.57 13.27 7.24
N GLN A 13 -1.30 12.25 6.77
CA GLN A 13 -1.21 10.88 7.26
C GLN A 13 -0.36 9.98 6.36
N LEU A 14 0.18 10.52 5.26
CA LEU A 14 1.14 9.82 4.43
C LEU A 14 2.53 9.99 5.05
N ASP A 15 3.19 8.87 5.33
CA ASP A 15 4.57 8.84 5.79
C ASP A 15 5.53 8.45 4.65
N ASP A 16 6.81 8.76 4.83
CA ASP A 16 7.85 8.37 3.90
C ASP A 16 7.99 6.83 3.83
N PRO A 17 8.43 6.27 2.70
CA PRO A 17 8.66 4.83 2.58
C PRO A 17 9.60 4.31 3.67
N LEU A 18 9.10 3.37 4.48
CA LEU A 18 9.86 2.80 5.58
C LEU A 18 10.87 1.76 5.08
N VAL A 19 12.12 1.87 5.52
CA VAL A 19 13.13 0.82 5.34
C VAL A 19 13.18 -0.03 6.60
N THR A 20 12.74 -1.28 6.51
CA THR A 20 12.79 -2.24 7.62
C THR A 20 13.90 -3.26 7.42
N THR A 21 14.53 -3.70 8.50
CA THR A 21 15.52 -4.80 8.48
C THR A 21 14.87 -6.19 8.43
N GLY A 22 13.55 -6.28 8.56
CA GLY A 22 12.80 -7.54 8.43
C GLY A 22 12.84 -8.09 7.01
N GLY A 23 13.00 -9.41 6.89
CA GLY A 23 12.92 -10.10 5.60
C GLY A 23 11.47 -10.36 5.24
N GLU A 24 11.06 -9.95 4.04
CA GLU A 24 9.74 -10.24 3.48
C GLU A 24 9.88 -10.84 2.09
N ASP A 25 9.22 -11.97 1.83
CA ASP A 25 9.39 -12.73 0.58
C ASP A 25 8.79 -12.01 -0.64
N PHE A 26 7.92 -11.02 -0.43
CA PHE A 26 7.33 -10.20 -1.50
C PHE A 26 8.40 -9.50 -2.37
N HIS A 27 9.59 -9.25 -1.82
CA HIS A 27 10.72 -8.69 -2.59
C HIS A 27 11.15 -9.59 -3.76
N PHE A 28 10.88 -10.90 -3.71
CA PHE A 28 11.20 -11.81 -4.81
C PHE A 28 10.42 -11.49 -6.10
N TYR A 29 9.26 -10.84 -6.03
CA TYR A 29 8.52 -10.43 -7.23
C TYR A 29 9.31 -9.40 -8.06
N ALA A 30 9.89 -8.40 -7.40
CA ALA A 30 10.73 -7.40 -8.06
C ALA A 30 12.00 -8.02 -8.65
N VAL A 31 12.62 -8.96 -7.93
CA VAL A 31 13.83 -9.67 -8.39
C VAL A 31 13.55 -10.55 -9.60
N LYS A 32 12.45 -11.32 -9.57
CA LYS A 32 12.12 -12.28 -10.62
C LYS A 32 11.48 -11.64 -11.85
N VAL A 33 10.88 -10.45 -11.70
CA VAL A 33 10.25 -9.70 -12.78
C VAL A 33 10.79 -8.26 -12.76
N PRO A 34 11.95 -7.99 -13.38
CA PRO A 34 12.70 -6.72 -13.19
C PRO A 34 11.93 -5.43 -13.51
N ASN A 35 10.89 -5.51 -14.34
CA ASN A 35 10.07 -4.36 -14.74
C ASN A 35 8.73 -4.28 -14.00
N LEU A 36 8.44 -5.22 -13.10
CA LEU A 36 7.23 -5.20 -12.29
C LEU A 36 7.38 -4.18 -11.18
N LYS A 37 6.57 -3.12 -11.26
CA LYS A 37 6.45 -2.16 -10.15
C LYS A 37 5.77 -2.86 -8.97
N THR A 38 6.47 -2.95 -7.86
CA THR A 38 5.98 -3.55 -6.62
C THR A 38 5.97 -2.50 -5.51
N THR A 39 5.06 -2.65 -4.57
CA THR A 39 4.96 -1.78 -3.38
C THR A 39 4.20 -2.53 -2.30
N MET A 40 4.53 -2.25 -1.04
CA MET A 40 3.80 -2.74 0.13
C MET A 40 3.08 -1.56 0.79
N LEU A 41 1.90 -1.83 1.36
CA LEU A 41 1.17 -0.85 2.17
C LEU A 41 1.47 -1.10 3.65
N GLY A 42 2.16 -0.15 4.28
CA GLY A 42 2.19 -0.03 5.74
C GLY A 42 0.99 0.80 6.20
N LEU A 43 0.25 0.32 7.20
CA LEU A 43 -0.85 1.05 7.81
C LEU A 43 -0.73 1.03 9.33
N GLY A 44 -0.59 2.21 9.94
CA GLY A 44 -0.60 2.34 11.39
C GLY A 44 -1.97 1.93 11.96
N CYS A 45 -1.96 1.04 12.95
CA CYS A 45 -3.18 0.52 13.58
C CYS A 45 -3.08 0.42 15.11
N GLY A 46 -2.13 1.11 15.72
CA GLY A 46 -1.96 1.10 17.19
C GLY A 46 -1.62 -0.28 17.75
N LEU A 47 -0.83 -1.06 17.00
CA LEU A 47 -0.47 -2.43 17.36
C LEU A 47 0.30 -2.45 18.70
N GLN A 48 -0.19 -3.23 19.67
CA GLN A 48 0.42 -3.38 21.00
C GLN A 48 0.37 -4.83 21.50
N PRO A 49 1.33 -5.28 22.33
CA PRO A 49 2.58 -4.57 22.67
C PRO A 49 3.59 -4.58 21.50
N GLY A 50 3.40 -5.46 20.52
CA GLY A 50 4.27 -5.62 19.37
C GLY A 50 3.86 -6.84 18.56
N LEU A 51 4.37 -6.92 17.33
CA LEU A 51 4.07 -8.02 16.42
C LEU A 51 4.58 -9.34 17.02
N HIS A 52 3.87 -10.44 16.76
CA HIS A 52 4.15 -11.79 17.28
C HIS A 52 3.97 -12.01 18.80
N HIS A 53 3.58 -11.00 19.57
CA HIS A 53 3.24 -11.20 20.98
C HIS A 53 1.91 -11.97 21.13
N PRO A 54 1.75 -12.94 22.06
CA PRO A 54 0.54 -13.76 22.19
C PRO A 54 -0.73 -12.97 22.54
N HIS A 55 -0.55 -11.80 23.16
CA HIS A 55 -1.64 -10.86 23.48
C HIS A 55 -1.66 -9.65 22.54
N MET A 56 -1.10 -9.77 21.34
CA MET A 56 -1.12 -8.70 20.36
C MET A 56 -2.55 -8.30 20.01
N THR A 57 -2.80 -7.00 20.01
CA THR A 57 -4.06 -6.38 19.56
C THR A 57 -3.76 -5.12 18.75
N PHE A 58 -4.78 -4.64 18.03
CA PHE A 58 -4.71 -3.43 17.22
C PHE A 58 -6.12 -2.83 17.04
N ASP A 59 -6.19 -1.57 16.62
CA ASP A 59 -7.45 -0.92 16.28
C ASP A 59 -8.04 -1.53 14.99
N ARG A 60 -9.13 -2.29 15.16
CA ARG A 60 -9.83 -2.95 14.07
C ARG A 60 -10.49 -1.96 13.11
N ASN A 61 -10.77 -0.73 13.53
CA ASN A 61 -11.32 0.28 12.63
C ASN A 61 -10.32 0.68 11.54
N ALA A 62 -9.01 0.56 11.80
CA ALA A 62 -7.97 0.81 10.80
C ALA A 62 -8.10 -0.12 9.58
N MET A 63 -8.71 -1.30 9.71
CA MET A 63 -8.94 -2.20 8.57
C MET A 63 -9.77 -1.53 7.47
N PHE A 64 -10.75 -0.70 7.82
CA PHE A 64 -11.58 0.00 6.84
C PHE A 64 -10.75 0.99 6.00
N ASN A 65 -9.81 1.71 6.63
CA ASN A 65 -8.86 2.56 5.91
C ASN A 65 -8.02 1.72 4.95
N GLY A 66 -7.48 0.58 5.40
CA GLY A 66 -6.70 -0.33 4.57
C GLY A 66 -7.48 -0.85 3.35
N ILE A 67 -8.74 -1.25 3.54
CA ILE A 67 -9.63 -1.70 2.46
C ILE A 67 -9.81 -0.57 1.43
N HIS A 68 -10.15 0.64 1.88
CA HIS A 68 -10.39 1.76 0.99
C HIS A 68 -9.13 2.20 0.23
N ILE A 69 -7.97 2.22 0.90
CA ILE A 69 -6.68 2.55 0.26
C ILE A 69 -6.35 1.54 -0.83
N LEU A 70 -6.46 0.22 -0.54
CA LEU A 70 -6.14 -0.82 -1.51
C LEU A 70 -7.12 -0.80 -2.69
N ALA A 71 -8.42 -0.68 -2.44
CA ALA A 71 -9.42 -0.59 -3.49
C ALA A 71 -9.19 0.65 -4.39
N ASN A 72 -8.95 1.82 -3.80
CA ASN A 72 -8.67 3.04 -4.55
C ASN A 72 -7.36 2.91 -5.36
N ALA A 73 -6.32 2.29 -4.80
CA ALA A 73 -5.06 2.05 -5.51
C ALA A 73 -5.26 1.19 -6.77
N VAL A 74 -6.09 0.14 -6.69
CA VAL A 74 -6.42 -0.70 -7.84
C VAL A 74 -7.22 0.08 -8.88
N LEU A 75 -8.27 0.78 -8.49
CA LEU A 75 -9.10 1.58 -9.40
C LEU A 75 -8.27 2.64 -10.15
N LYS A 76 -7.41 3.37 -9.44
CA LYS A 76 -6.49 4.33 -10.07
C LYS A 76 -5.51 3.68 -11.02
N THR A 77 -5.09 2.45 -10.74
CA THR A 77 -4.17 1.73 -11.64
C THR A 77 -4.86 1.44 -12.97
N PHE A 78 -6.12 1.02 -12.96
CA PHE A 78 -6.91 0.84 -14.18
C PHE A 78 -7.14 2.17 -14.91
N GLN A 79 -7.54 3.23 -14.21
CA GLN A 79 -7.74 4.56 -14.81
C GLN A 79 -6.48 5.09 -15.51
N LYS A 80 -5.31 4.91 -14.89
CA LYS A 80 -4.02 5.28 -15.49
C LYS A 80 -3.71 4.43 -16.71
N ALA A 81 -3.96 3.12 -16.66
CA ALA A 81 -3.76 2.24 -17.80
C ALA A 81 -4.65 2.62 -19.00
N GLU A 82 -5.93 2.94 -18.75
CA GLU A 82 -6.87 3.42 -19.77
C GLU A 82 -6.43 4.76 -20.36
N SER A 83 -6.01 5.71 -19.52
CA SER A 83 -5.52 7.02 -19.95
C SER A 83 -4.28 6.90 -20.84
N LEU A 84 -3.35 6.01 -20.48
CA LEU A 84 -2.14 5.73 -21.27
C LEU A 84 -2.49 5.06 -22.61
N ALA A 85 -3.43 4.12 -22.61
CA ALA A 85 -3.89 3.46 -23.82
C ALA A 85 -4.54 4.47 -24.79
N ALA A 86 -5.38 5.37 -24.28
CA ALA A 86 -6.01 6.42 -25.07
C ALA A 86 -4.98 7.40 -25.66
N ALA A 87 -3.98 7.83 -24.88
CA ALA A 87 -2.93 8.73 -25.34
C ALA A 87 -2.02 8.11 -26.42
N ASN A 88 -1.83 6.80 -26.40
CA ASN A 88 -1.04 6.09 -27.43
C ASN A 88 -1.83 5.82 -28.72
N ALA A 89 -3.15 5.97 -28.69
CA ALA A 89 -4.03 5.76 -29.84
C ALA A 89 -4.33 7.05 -30.62
N SER A 90 -3.96 8.21 -30.08
CA SER A 90 -4.07 9.54 -30.70
C SER A 90 -2.76 9.99 -31.32
#